data_AF-A0A4U0UGF7-F1
#
_entry.id   AF-A0A4U0UGF7-F1
#
_cell.length_a   1.000
_cell.length_b   1.000
_cell.length_c   1.000
_cell.angle_alpha   90.00
_cell.angle_beta   90.00
_cell.angle_gamma   90.00
#
_symmetry.space_group_name_H-M   'P 1'
#
loop_
_entity.id
_entity.type
_entity.pdbx_description
1 polymer ?
#
loop_
_entity_poly.entity_id
_entity_poly.type
_entity_poly.pdbx_seq_one_letter_code
_entity_poly.pdbx_strand_id
1 'polypeptide(L)'
;MSGMVQPLNLVPDKSNEQPAPNHVNTNGSNETNGKANESTTKTSRFDPHFTEAVVNATGPKANPRLRKVMASLTTHLHDFCRENEITVDEYMAGLDLIIAAGKWSTEQRNEMLLMTDILGLESLIDEITYTLAGEAADAPTATAILGPFWRKDAPKLKMGDSIVKKDMKGSDHASMHGRILDAETGKPINNAEIDIWHTGPNGLYEQQDPDQPDMNLRGRFFTGPDGEYELYCLKPTSYPIPNDGPAGKLLGLLDRHPMRPAHIHFIVSVEGYKPLTTQIFDRKDEHIDNDSVFAVKDSLIVDFLPKEGDSKAKFDLRYDFKLIGYEAARKGGVEGATPVAP
;
A
#
# COMPACT_ATOMS: atom_id res chain seq x y z
N MET A 1 -11.03 -25.97 4.85
CA MET A 1 -11.59 -26.05 3.48
C MET A 1 -10.74 -25.15 2.60
N SER A 2 -10.24 -25.65 1.47
CA SER A 2 -9.32 -24.95 0.56
C SER A 2 -9.98 -23.69 -0.02
N GLY A 3 -9.56 -22.51 0.41
CA GLY A 3 -9.94 -21.25 -0.21
C GLY A 3 -9.37 -21.20 -1.63
N MET A 4 -10.23 -21.33 -2.63
CA MET A 4 -9.86 -21.04 -4.02
C MET A 4 -9.46 -19.58 -4.10
N VAL A 5 -8.19 -19.32 -4.38
CA VAL A 5 -7.72 -18.01 -4.85
C VAL A 5 -8.54 -17.67 -6.09
N GLN A 6 -9.37 -16.62 -6.02
CA GLN A 6 -10.07 -16.16 -7.21
C GLN A 6 -9.03 -15.71 -8.25
N PRO A 7 -9.16 -16.13 -9.53
CA PRO A 7 -8.24 -15.68 -10.57
C PRO A 7 -8.35 -14.16 -10.73
N LEU A 8 -7.20 -13.47 -10.73
CA LEU A 8 -7.12 -12.05 -11.08
C LEU A 8 -7.75 -11.82 -12.46
N ASN A 9 -8.91 -11.18 -12.52
CA ASN A 9 -9.52 -10.72 -13.76
C ASN A 9 -8.77 -9.47 -14.26
N LEU A 10 -7.61 -9.68 -14.87
CA LEU A 10 -6.91 -8.63 -15.61
C LEU A 10 -7.71 -8.33 -16.89
N VAL A 11 -8.24 -7.11 -17.01
CA VAL A 11 -8.93 -6.64 -18.21
C VAL A 11 -7.96 -6.79 -19.40
N PRO A 12 -8.34 -7.48 -20.49
CA PRO A 12 -7.47 -7.59 -21.64
C PRO A 12 -7.30 -6.22 -22.30
N ASP A 13 -6.05 -5.83 -22.50
CA ASP A 13 -5.67 -4.68 -23.30
C ASP A 13 -6.18 -4.88 -24.74
N LYS A 14 -7.12 -4.03 -25.17
CA LYS A 14 -7.72 -4.08 -26.51
C LYS A 14 -6.91 -3.32 -27.56
N SER A 15 -5.64 -2.99 -27.28
CA SER A 15 -4.78 -2.26 -28.20
C SER A 15 -3.63 -3.13 -28.75
N ASN A 16 -3.94 -4.21 -29.48
CA ASN A 16 -3.08 -4.70 -30.57
C ASN A 16 -3.71 -5.88 -31.32
N GLU A 17 -4.51 -5.58 -32.34
CA GLU A 17 -4.62 -6.46 -33.51
C GLU A 17 -3.81 -5.82 -34.65
N GLN A 18 -2.57 -6.28 -34.82
CA GLN A 18 -1.84 -6.13 -36.08
C GLN A 18 -1.54 -7.53 -36.65
N PRO A 19 -1.69 -7.73 -37.97
CA PRO A 19 -1.54 -9.04 -38.58
C PRO A 19 -0.08 -9.48 -38.63
N ALA A 20 0.12 -10.80 -38.50
CA ALA A 20 1.44 -11.46 -38.51
C ALA A 20 2.27 -11.12 -39.77
N PRO A 21 3.59 -10.93 -39.66
CA PRO A 21 4.43 -10.77 -40.82
C PRO A 21 4.75 -12.13 -41.46
N ASN A 22 4.64 -12.17 -42.79
CA ASN A 22 4.99 -13.29 -43.65
C ASN A 22 6.48 -13.65 -43.55
N HIS A 23 6.77 -14.93 -43.38
CA HIS A 23 8.10 -15.50 -43.60
C HIS A 23 8.51 -15.34 -45.08
N VAL A 24 9.58 -14.60 -45.33
CA VAL A 24 10.36 -14.73 -46.56
C VAL A 24 11.82 -14.94 -46.19
N ASN A 25 12.30 -16.12 -46.53
CA ASN A 25 13.66 -16.59 -46.36
C ASN A 25 14.49 -16.11 -47.56
N THR A 26 15.51 -15.28 -47.37
CA THR A 26 16.53 -15.04 -48.41
C THR A 26 17.92 -14.97 -47.79
N ASN A 27 18.76 -15.95 -48.19
CA ASN A 27 20.20 -15.97 -47.96
C ASN A 27 20.86 -14.83 -48.76
N GLY A 28 21.72 -14.06 -48.08
CA GLY A 28 22.56 -13.06 -48.71
C GLY A 28 23.80 -12.82 -47.86
N SER A 29 24.89 -13.52 -48.19
CA SER A 29 26.23 -13.29 -47.70
C SER A 29 26.73 -11.89 -48.09
N ASN A 30 27.21 -11.11 -47.12
CA ASN A 30 28.19 -10.06 -47.38
C ASN A 30 29.02 -9.77 -46.12
N GLU A 31 30.30 -10.10 -46.21
CA GLU A 31 31.35 -9.63 -45.31
C GLU A 31 31.56 -8.13 -45.52
N THR A 32 31.69 -7.34 -44.44
CA THR A 32 32.57 -6.16 -44.39
C THR A 32 32.83 -5.73 -42.95
N ASN A 33 34.10 -5.40 -42.70
CA ASN A 33 34.73 -5.03 -41.43
C ASN A 33 34.05 -3.84 -40.71
N GLY A 34 33.77 -4.01 -39.42
CA GLY A 34 33.38 -2.95 -38.49
C GLY A 34 33.97 -3.21 -37.10
N LYS A 35 34.83 -2.30 -36.65
CA LYS A 35 35.61 -2.29 -35.41
C LYS A 35 34.86 -2.88 -34.19
N ALA A 36 35.47 -3.90 -33.59
CA ALA A 36 35.09 -4.42 -32.28
C ALA A 36 35.24 -3.32 -31.23
N ASN A 37 34.10 -2.91 -30.67
CA ASN A 37 34.07 -2.21 -29.40
C ASN A 37 34.22 -3.32 -28.33
N GLU A 38 35.40 -3.43 -27.73
CA GLU A 38 35.65 -4.34 -26.59
C GLU A 38 34.82 -3.87 -25.39
N SER A 39 33.52 -4.20 -25.40
CA SER A 39 32.78 -4.40 -24.18
C SER A 39 33.29 -5.71 -23.61
N THR A 40 34.08 -5.64 -22.54
CA THR A 40 34.43 -6.80 -21.72
C THR A 40 33.15 -7.39 -21.13
N THR A 41 32.48 -8.24 -21.91
CA THR A 41 31.52 -9.20 -21.39
C THR A 41 32.31 -10.12 -20.47
N LYS A 42 32.30 -9.83 -19.17
CA LYS A 42 32.62 -10.84 -18.16
C LYS A 42 31.70 -12.01 -18.45
N THR A 43 32.23 -13.08 -19.04
CA THR A 43 31.52 -14.34 -19.17
C THR A 43 31.13 -14.76 -17.76
N SER A 44 29.83 -14.77 -17.47
CA SER A 44 29.29 -15.24 -16.19
C SER A 44 29.91 -16.60 -15.85
N ARG A 45 30.33 -16.79 -14.59
CA ARG A 45 30.85 -18.07 -14.07
C ARG A 45 29.79 -19.19 -14.17
N PHE A 46 28.51 -18.82 -14.20
CA PHE A 46 27.35 -19.70 -14.29
C PHE A 46 26.73 -19.65 -15.70
N ASP A 47 26.00 -20.71 -16.07
CA ASP A 47 25.33 -20.84 -17.38
C ASP A 47 24.53 -19.58 -17.74
N PRO A 48 24.95 -18.82 -18.77
CA PRO A 48 24.29 -17.59 -19.16
C PRO A 48 22.92 -17.83 -19.81
N HIS A 49 22.60 -19.07 -20.22
CA HIS A 49 21.37 -19.40 -20.96
C HIS A 49 20.27 -20.02 -20.07
N PHE A 50 20.58 -20.39 -18.83
CA PHE A 50 19.62 -21.07 -17.94
C PHE A 50 18.33 -20.25 -17.72
N THR A 51 18.47 -18.95 -17.43
CA THR A 51 17.32 -18.07 -17.18
C THR A 51 16.43 -17.93 -18.41
N GLU A 52 17.04 -17.77 -19.59
CA GLU A 52 16.32 -17.71 -20.86
C GLU A 52 15.54 -19.00 -21.13
N ALA A 53 16.14 -20.16 -20.86
CA ALA A 53 15.47 -21.45 -21.01
C ALA A 53 14.21 -21.56 -20.12
N VAL A 54 14.27 -21.08 -18.86
CA VAL A 54 13.11 -21.09 -17.95
C VAL A 54 12.03 -20.11 -18.42
N VAL A 55 12.39 -18.92 -18.87
CA VAL A 55 11.42 -17.95 -19.43
C VAL A 55 10.74 -18.53 -20.68
N ASN A 56 11.51 -19.14 -21.57
CA ASN A 56 11.03 -19.74 -22.82
C ASN A 56 10.16 -20.99 -22.62
N ALA A 57 10.19 -21.61 -21.43
CA ALA A 57 9.27 -22.69 -21.07
C ALA A 57 7.80 -22.21 -20.93
N THR A 58 7.54 -20.90 -20.95
CA THR A 58 6.19 -20.33 -20.90
C THR A 58 5.39 -20.68 -22.16
N GLY A 59 4.47 -21.65 -22.03
CA GLY A 59 3.69 -22.18 -23.15
C GLY A 59 2.83 -21.14 -23.91
N PRO A 60 2.47 -21.38 -25.17
CA PRO A 60 1.93 -20.37 -26.09
C PRO A 60 0.56 -19.78 -25.69
N LYS A 61 -0.20 -20.47 -24.81
CA LYS A 61 -1.53 -20.04 -24.37
C LYS A 61 -1.52 -19.15 -23.11
N ALA A 62 -0.36 -18.82 -22.56
CA ALA A 62 -0.27 -17.97 -21.38
C ALA A 62 -0.87 -16.57 -21.64
N ASN A 63 -1.58 -16.01 -20.65
CA ASN A 63 -2.10 -14.65 -20.70
C ASN A 63 -0.94 -13.66 -20.98
N PRO A 64 -1.10 -12.69 -21.91
CA PRO A 64 -0.01 -11.78 -22.30
C PRO A 64 0.59 -10.98 -21.14
N ARG A 65 -0.23 -10.49 -20.21
CA ARG A 65 0.25 -9.75 -19.03
C ARG A 65 1.02 -10.66 -18.08
N LEU A 66 0.51 -11.87 -17.81
CA LEU A 66 1.22 -12.85 -17.00
C LEU A 66 2.54 -13.28 -17.64
N ARG A 67 2.58 -13.47 -18.96
CA ARG A 67 3.84 -13.76 -19.68
C ARG A 67 4.87 -12.67 -19.44
N LYS A 68 4.48 -11.40 -19.59
CA LYS A 68 5.38 -10.25 -19.37
C LYS A 68 5.89 -10.21 -17.93
N VAL A 69 5.00 -10.29 -16.95
CA VAL A 69 5.36 -10.13 -15.53
C VAL A 69 6.18 -11.32 -15.02
N MET A 70 5.80 -12.56 -15.35
CA MET A 70 6.52 -13.76 -14.90
C MET A 70 7.90 -13.88 -15.55
N ALA A 71 8.06 -13.49 -16.81
CA ALA A 71 9.38 -13.43 -17.45
C ALA A 71 10.31 -12.45 -16.71
N SER A 72 9.81 -11.26 -16.40
CA SER A 72 10.56 -10.24 -15.65
C SER A 72 10.92 -10.73 -14.24
N LEU A 73 9.95 -11.26 -13.49
CA LEU A 73 10.15 -11.78 -12.14
C LEU A 73 11.20 -12.90 -12.12
N THR A 74 11.08 -13.87 -13.02
CA THR A 74 12.03 -14.99 -13.13
C THR A 74 13.45 -14.47 -13.40
N THR A 75 13.57 -13.48 -14.29
CA THR A 75 14.85 -12.88 -14.64
C THR A 75 15.50 -12.23 -13.42
N HIS A 76 14.79 -11.31 -12.74
CA HIS A 76 15.30 -10.62 -11.57
C HIS A 76 15.60 -11.57 -10.39
N LEU A 77 14.77 -12.60 -10.18
CA LEU A 77 15.01 -13.59 -9.13
C LEU A 77 16.28 -14.41 -9.41
N HIS A 78 16.48 -14.87 -10.65
CA HIS A 78 17.70 -15.59 -11.03
C HIS A 78 18.94 -14.69 -10.99
N ASP A 79 18.81 -13.42 -11.37
CA ASP A 79 19.89 -12.44 -11.28
C ASP A 79 20.28 -12.21 -9.81
N PHE A 80 19.31 -12.01 -8.90
CA PHE A 80 19.55 -11.92 -7.46
C PHE A 80 20.31 -13.14 -6.92
N CYS A 81 19.88 -14.36 -7.29
CA CYS A 81 20.55 -15.58 -6.85
C CYS A 81 21.99 -15.68 -7.38
N ARG A 82 22.23 -15.29 -8.63
CA ARG A 82 23.56 -15.32 -9.25
C ARG A 82 24.49 -14.24 -8.71
N GLU A 83 23.97 -13.03 -8.48
CA GLU A 83 24.72 -11.90 -7.92
C GLU A 83 25.27 -12.22 -6.54
N ASN A 84 24.47 -12.90 -5.72
CA ASN A 84 24.81 -13.22 -4.33
C ASN A 84 25.39 -14.63 -4.16
N GLU A 85 25.59 -15.38 -5.25
CA GLU A 85 25.99 -16.81 -5.24
C GLU A 85 25.22 -17.64 -4.19
N ILE A 86 23.89 -17.44 -4.11
CA ILE A 86 23.02 -18.03 -3.07
C ILE A 86 23.24 -19.55 -2.98
N THR A 87 23.56 -20.01 -1.78
CA THR A 87 23.78 -21.43 -1.49
C THR A 87 22.47 -22.19 -1.30
N VAL A 88 22.54 -23.53 -1.35
CA VAL A 88 21.37 -24.38 -1.08
C VAL A 88 20.84 -24.16 0.34
N ASP A 89 21.73 -24.00 1.33
CA ASP A 89 21.33 -23.80 2.73
C ASP A 89 20.62 -22.45 2.93
N GLU A 90 21.12 -21.38 2.30
CA GLU A 90 20.47 -20.06 2.32
C GLU A 90 19.11 -20.09 1.60
N TYR A 91 19.02 -20.77 0.45
CA TYR A 91 17.76 -20.98 -0.25
C TYR A 91 16.74 -21.72 0.63
N MET A 92 17.15 -22.80 1.30
CA MET A 92 16.28 -23.55 2.20
C MET A 92 15.85 -22.71 3.41
N ALA A 93 16.74 -21.90 3.99
CA ALA A 93 16.40 -20.98 5.06
C ALA A 93 15.39 -19.90 4.63
N GLY A 94 15.52 -19.36 3.41
CA GLY A 94 14.55 -18.44 2.82
C GLY A 94 13.18 -19.09 2.58
N LEU A 95 13.16 -20.34 2.09
CA LEU A 95 11.92 -21.12 1.96
C LEU A 95 11.24 -21.36 3.31
N ASP A 96 12.01 -21.73 4.33
CA ASP A 96 11.49 -21.96 5.68
C ASP A 96 10.84 -20.69 6.26
N LEU A 97 11.41 -19.51 5.97
CA LEU A 97 10.82 -18.23 6.36
C LEU A 97 9.47 -17.97 5.67
N ILE A 98 9.38 -18.21 4.36
CA ILE A 98 8.14 -18.05 3.58
C ILE A 98 7.07 -19.04 4.08
N ILE A 99 7.44 -20.31 4.29
CA ILE A 99 6.55 -21.34 4.81
C ILE A 99 6.06 -20.96 6.21
N ALA A 100 6.95 -20.44 7.07
CA ALA A 100 6.58 -20.00 8.41
C ALA A 100 5.56 -18.84 8.35
N ALA A 101 5.78 -17.83 7.51
CA ALA A 101 4.84 -16.72 7.35
C ALA A 101 3.46 -17.19 6.87
N GLY A 102 3.42 -18.15 5.93
CA GLY A 102 2.15 -18.79 5.53
C GLY A 102 1.43 -19.49 6.69
N LYS A 103 2.15 -20.22 7.55
CA LYS A 103 1.59 -20.93 8.71
C LYS A 103 1.14 -20.02 9.85
N TRP A 104 1.76 -18.86 9.98
CA TRP A 104 1.41 -17.84 10.98
C TRP A 104 0.21 -16.98 10.57
N SER A 105 -0.17 -17.02 9.29
CA SER A 105 -1.32 -16.30 8.80
C SER A 105 -2.63 -16.99 9.22
N THR A 106 -3.60 -16.19 9.69
CA THR A 106 -4.96 -16.58 10.10
C THR A 106 -5.97 -15.61 9.48
N GLU A 107 -7.27 -15.75 9.77
CA GLU A 107 -8.28 -14.77 9.34
C GLU A 107 -8.07 -13.37 9.93
N GLN A 108 -7.39 -13.28 11.08
CA GLN A 108 -7.16 -12.02 11.82
C GLN A 108 -5.73 -11.50 11.69
N ARG A 109 -4.83 -12.26 11.05
CA ARG A 109 -3.41 -11.95 10.90
C ARG A 109 -2.93 -12.37 9.53
N ASN A 110 -2.41 -11.46 8.73
CA ASN A 110 -1.76 -11.79 7.47
C ASN A 110 -0.25 -11.59 7.59
N GLU A 111 0.46 -12.62 8.05
CA GLU A 111 1.91 -12.54 8.25
C GLU A 111 2.66 -12.48 6.91
N MET A 112 2.12 -13.08 5.84
CA MET A 112 2.69 -12.95 4.50
C MET A 112 2.65 -11.50 3.99
N LEU A 113 1.56 -10.77 4.24
CA LEU A 113 1.48 -9.33 3.96
C LEU A 113 2.51 -8.58 4.81
N LEU A 114 2.56 -8.83 6.11
CA LEU A 114 3.53 -8.16 6.98
C LEU A 114 4.99 -8.37 6.54
N MET A 115 5.34 -9.57 6.05
CA MET A 115 6.64 -9.83 5.43
C MET A 115 6.92 -8.93 4.23
N THR A 116 5.92 -8.65 3.39
CA THR A 116 6.08 -7.74 2.26
C THR A 116 6.15 -6.28 2.70
N ASP A 117 5.43 -5.91 3.76
CA ASP A 117 5.40 -4.55 4.30
C ASP A 117 6.78 -4.16 4.84
N ILE A 118 7.39 -5.03 5.66
CA ILE A 118 8.73 -4.78 6.20
C ILE A 118 9.82 -4.78 5.12
N LEU A 119 9.56 -5.36 3.95
CA LEU A 119 10.47 -5.28 2.81
C LEU A 119 10.19 -4.06 1.91
N GLY A 120 9.22 -3.21 2.27
CA GLY A 120 8.83 -2.02 1.50
C GLY A 120 8.04 -2.32 0.23
N LEU A 121 7.65 -3.57 0.00
CA LEU A 121 7.02 -3.99 -1.25
C LEU A 121 5.58 -3.45 -1.36
N GLU A 122 4.79 -3.47 -0.28
CA GLU A 122 3.42 -2.92 -0.32
C GLU A 122 3.46 -1.41 -0.60
N SER A 123 4.31 -0.66 0.10
CA SER A 123 4.49 0.78 -0.10
C SER A 123 4.98 1.13 -1.51
N LEU A 124 5.90 0.34 -2.08
CA LEU A 124 6.33 0.51 -3.47
C LEU A 124 5.19 0.20 -4.47
N ILE A 125 4.39 -0.83 -4.21
CA ILE A 125 3.23 -1.17 -5.05
C ILE A 125 2.16 -0.07 -4.97
N ASP A 126 1.91 0.47 -3.78
CA ASP A 126 1.03 1.64 -3.58
C ASP A 126 1.55 2.83 -4.40
N GLU A 127 2.84 3.14 -4.31
CA GLU A 127 3.46 4.18 -5.15
C GLU A 127 3.26 3.90 -6.64
N ILE A 128 3.58 2.71 -7.15
CA ILE A 128 3.40 2.38 -8.59
C ILE A 128 1.94 2.49 -9.02
N THR A 129 1.01 2.08 -8.16
CA THR A 129 -0.42 2.02 -8.48
C THR A 129 -1.05 3.40 -8.53
N TYR A 130 -0.62 4.30 -7.65
CA TYR A 130 -1.24 5.59 -7.44
C TYR A 130 -0.37 6.79 -7.85
N THR A 131 0.87 6.57 -8.28
CA THR A 131 1.75 7.61 -8.85
C THR A 131 1.45 7.83 -10.33
N LEU A 132 0.34 8.51 -10.58
CA LEU A 132 0.07 9.30 -11.79
C LEU A 132 -0.69 10.56 -11.37
N ALA A 133 0.00 11.42 -10.61
CA ALA A 133 -0.22 12.87 -10.46
C ALA A 133 0.66 13.34 -9.29
N GLY A 134 1.86 13.86 -9.55
CA GLY A 134 2.72 14.34 -8.47
C GLY A 134 3.78 15.31 -8.93
N GLU A 135 3.41 16.59 -9.07
CA GLU A 135 4.21 17.80 -8.81
C GLU A 135 3.35 19.07 -9.08
N ALA A 136 2.14 19.11 -8.51
CA ALA A 136 1.27 20.29 -8.59
C ALA A 136 0.58 20.54 -7.25
N ALA A 137 0.32 21.80 -6.89
CA ALA A 137 -0.37 22.20 -5.66
C ALA A 137 -1.81 21.64 -5.54
N ASP A 138 -2.37 21.21 -6.68
CA ASP A 138 -3.70 20.61 -6.81
C ASP A 138 -3.67 19.08 -6.95
N ALA A 139 -2.57 18.43 -6.54
CA ALA A 139 -2.49 16.98 -6.54
C ALA A 139 -3.57 16.36 -5.62
N PRO A 140 -4.13 15.19 -6.00
CA PRO A 140 -5.00 14.42 -5.11
C PRO A 140 -4.25 14.02 -3.84
N THR A 141 -4.98 13.74 -2.76
CA THR A 141 -4.37 13.25 -1.52
C THR A 141 -3.63 11.94 -1.81
N ALA A 142 -2.39 11.84 -1.32
CA ALA A 142 -1.57 10.65 -1.50
C ALA A 142 -2.23 9.43 -0.85
N THR A 143 -2.18 8.29 -1.52
CA THR A 143 -2.57 7.00 -0.92
C THR A 143 -1.52 6.52 0.08
N ALA A 144 -1.89 5.55 0.90
CA ALA A 144 -0.97 4.77 1.71
C ALA A 144 -1.55 3.36 1.87
N ILE A 145 -0.73 2.43 2.34
CA ILE A 145 -1.12 1.04 2.59
C ILE A 145 -2.34 0.94 3.52
N LEU A 146 -3.18 -0.07 3.32
CA LEU A 146 -4.38 -0.29 4.16
C LEU A 146 -4.00 -0.77 5.56
N GLY A 147 -2.99 -1.63 5.64
CA GLY A 147 -2.65 -2.40 6.83
C GLY A 147 -3.69 -3.48 7.16
N PRO A 148 -3.39 -4.38 8.11
CA PRO A 148 -4.19 -5.58 8.35
C PRO A 148 -5.38 -5.36 9.30
N PHE A 149 -5.60 -4.13 9.77
CA PHE A 149 -6.50 -3.84 10.91
C PHE A 149 -7.78 -3.09 10.53
N TRP A 150 -8.06 -2.89 9.25
CA TRP A 150 -9.37 -2.39 8.84
C TRP A 150 -10.46 -3.46 9.08
N ARG A 151 -11.62 -3.01 9.58
CA ARG A 151 -12.81 -3.85 9.76
C ARG A 151 -13.98 -3.19 9.06
N LYS A 152 -14.68 -3.96 8.22
CA LYS A 152 -15.93 -3.53 7.62
C LYS A 152 -16.99 -3.20 8.67
N ASP A 153 -17.98 -2.42 8.25
CA ASP A 153 -19.18 -2.10 9.03
C ASP A 153 -18.93 -1.33 10.33
N ALA A 154 -17.88 -0.49 10.37
CA ALA A 154 -17.71 0.51 11.43
C ALA A 154 -18.99 1.35 11.63
N PRO A 155 -19.29 1.83 12.86
CA PRO A 155 -20.54 2.51 13.15
C PRO A 155 -20.64 3.82 12.36
N LYS A 156 -21.81 4.08 11.77
CA LYS A 156 -22.15 5.39 11.18
C LYS A 156 -22.50 6.36 12.31
N LEU A 157 -21.75 7.47 12.40
CA LEU A 157 -21.86 8.47 13.45
C LEU A 157 -22.34 9.80 12.86
N LYS A 158 -22.86 10.69 13.71
CA LYS A 158 -23.27 12.04 13.28
C LYS A 158 -22.04 12.93 13.22
N MET A 159 -22.07 13.94 12.37
CA MET A 159 -21.01 14.94 12.34
C MET A 159 -20.83 15.59 13.71
N GLY A 160 -19.58 15.71 14.17
CA GLY A 160 -19.21 16.19 15.50
C GLY A 160 -19.25 15.14 16.62
N ASP A 161 -19.63 13.89 16.32
CA ASP A 161 -19.55 12.78 17.29
C ASP A 161 -18.09 12.31 17.48
N SER A 162 -17.87 11.51 18.53
CA SER A 162 -16.58 10.90 18.85
C SER A 162 -16.52 9.44 18.40
N ILE A 163 -15.39 9.02 17.83
CA ILE A 163 -15.07 7.59 17.61
C ILE A 163 -14.56 6.91 18.88
N VAL A 164 -14.30 7.68 19.95
CA VAL A 164 -13.87 7.18 21.26
C VAL A 164 -15.09 6.72 22.05
N LYS A 165 -15.39 5.41 22.02
CA LYS A 165 -16.52 4.82 22.76
C LYS A 165 -16.21 4.63 24.24
N LYS A 166 -14.95 4.32 24.55
CA LYS A 166 -14.43 4.18 25.90
C LYS A 166 -13.12 4.93 25.99
N ASP A 167 -13.04 5.86 26.94
CA ASP A 167 -11.80 6.57 27.21
C ASP A 167 -10.75 5.63 27.82
N MET A 168 -9.48 5.86 27.47
CA MET A 168 -8.36 5.01 27.88
C MET A 168 -7.36 5.84 28.65
N LYS A 169 -6.68 5.21 29.61
CA LYS A 169 -5.67 5.90 30.40
C LYS A 169 -4.53 6.36 29.47
N GLY A 170 -4.19 7.65 29.53
CA GLY A 170 -3.15 8.23 28.66
C GLY A 170 -3.67 8.71 27.30
N SER A 171 -4.98 8.68 27.07
CA SER A 171 -5.61 9.26 25.89
C SER A 171 -5.54 10.79 25.91
N ASP A 172 -4.91 11.36 24.89
CA ASP A 172 -5.11 12.75 24.52
C ASP A 172 -6.11 12.83 23.37
N HIS A 173 -7.12 13.68 23.49
CA HIS A 173 -8.20 13.80 22.51
C HIS A 173 -7.93 14.94 21.52
N ALA A 174 -8.31 14.71 20.26
CA ALA A 174 -8.20 15.66 19.17
C ALA A 174 -9.57 15.92 18.52
N SER A 175 -9.83 17.17 18.18
CA SER A 175 -10.93 17.61 17.31
C SER A 175 -10.39 17.63 15.88
N MET A 176 -10.80 16.65 15.09
CA MET A 176 -10.38 16.51 13.70
C MET A 176 -11.45 17.07 12.77
N HIS A 177 -11.05 17.92 11.82
CA HIS A 177 -11.98 18.52 10.88
C HIS A 177 -11.32 18.91 9.56
N GLY A 178 -12.13 19.16 8.54
CA GLY A 178 -11.68 19.63 7.24
C GLY A 178 -12.74 19.47 6.17
N ARG A 179 -12.31 19.39 4.92
CA ARG A 179 -13.18 19.21 3.75
C ARG A 179 -12.75 18.06 2.87
N ILE A 180 -13.71 17.43 2.22
CA ILE A 180 -13.49 16.52 1.09
C ILE A 180 -13.79 17.29 -0.20
N LEU A 181 -12.77 17.39 -1.05
CA LEU A 181 -12.75 18.18 -2.26
C LEU A 181 -12.48 17.33 -3.48
N ASP A 182 -13.02 17.74 -4.62
CA ASP A 182 -12.61 17.22 -5.92
C ASP A 182 -11.24 17.80 -6.29
N ALA A 183 -10.29 16.93 -6.64
CA ALA A 183 -8.90 17.32 -6.89
C ALA A 183 -8.73 18.19 -8.15
N GLU A 184 -9.57 18.04 -9.17
CA GLU A 184 -9.47 18.81 -10.41
C GLU A 184 -10.12 20.19 -10.30
N THR A 185 -11.25 20.27 -9.60
CA THR A 185 -12.11 21.46 -9.57
C THR A 185 -12.04 22.24 -8.26
N GLY A 186 -11.49 21.64 -7.20
CA GLY A 186 -11.45 22.20 -5.85
C GLY A 186 -12.81 22.34 -5.18
N LYS A 187 -13.89 21.79 -5.78
CA LYS A 187 -15.26 21.89 -5.27
C LYS A 187 -15.49 20.89 -4.13
N PRO A 188 -16.33 21.24 -3.14
CA PRO A 188 -16.70 20.31 -2.08
C PRO A 188 -17.50 19.12 -2.62
N ILE A 189 -17.26 17.95 -2.03
CA ILE A 189 -17.96 16.72 -2.38
C ILE A 189 -19.01 16.39 -1.32
N ASN A 190 -20.27 16.36 -1.74
CA ASN A 190 -21.41 15.96 -0.91
C ASN A 190 -21.49 14.42 -0.78
N ASN A 191 -21.95 13.95 0.38
CA ASN A 191 -22.21 12.53 0.64
C ASN A 191 -20.99 11.63 0.46
N ALA A 192 -19.79 12.16 0.73
CA ALA A 192 -18.57 11.37 0.80
C ALA A 192 -18.42 10.73 2.18
N GLU A 193 -18.11 9.44 2.20
CA GLU A 193 -17.90 8.62 3.39
C GLU A 193 -16.44 8.73 3.84
N ILE A 194 -16.23 9.05 5.12
CA ILE A 194 -14.94 8.95 5.80
C ILE A 194 -15.03 7.77 6.77
N ASP A 195 -14.33 6.69 6.47
CA ASP A 195 -14.13 5.56 7.39
C ASP A 195 -12.76 5.71 8.05
N ILE A 196 -12.76 5.93 9.37
CA ILE A 196 -11.58 6.29 10.17
C ILE A 196 -11.32 5.22 11.23
N TRP A 197 -10.04 4.85 11.42
CA TRP A 197 -9.62 4.00 12.53
C TRP A 197 -8.18 4.25 12.98
N HIS A 198 -7.89 4.02 14.27
CA HIS A 198 -6.54 4.07 14.83
C HIS A 198 -6.41 3.22 16.11
N THR A 199 -5.19 3.08 16.64
CA THR A 199 -4.92 2.35 17.89
C THR A 199 -5.31 3.14 19.13
N GLY A 200 -5.50 2.45 20.26
CA GLY A 200 -5.50 3.08 21.58
C GLY A 200 -4.09 3.51 22.01
N PRO A 201 -3.95 4.20 23.17
CA PRO A 201 -2.66 4.62 23.71
C PRO A 201 -1.71 3.47 24.08
N ASN A 202 -2.22 2.24 24.15
CA ASN A 202 -1.44 1.02 24.33
C ASN A 202 -0.88 0.44 23.02
N GLY A 203 -1.13 1.10 21.89
CA GLY A 203 -0.68 0.66 20.56
C GLY A 203 -1.47 -0.50 19.97
N LEU A 204 -2.64 -0.83 20.52
CA LEU A 204 -3.49 -1.91 20.03
C LEU A 204 -4.77 -1.37 19.39
N TYR A 205 -5.17 -1.96 18.26
CA TYR A 205 -6.53 -1.82 17.74
C TYR A 205 -7.48 -2.67 18.61
N GLU A 206 -8.76 -2.29 18.68
CA GLU A 206 -9.72 -2.99 19.55
C GLU A 206 -9.82 -4.51 19.27
N GLN A 207 -9.64 -4.96 18.02
CA GLN A 207 -9.69 -6.38 17.68
C GLN A 207 -8.54 -7.21 18.30
N GLN A 208 -7.50 -6.53 18.78
CA GLN A 208 -6.36 -7.12 19.48
C GLN A 208 -6.46 -6.94 21.01
N ASP A 209 -7.40 -6.12 21.48
CA ASP A 209 -7.48 -5.67 22.87
C ASP A 209 -8.86 -5.96 23.46
N PRO A 210 -8.98 -7.04 24.27
CA PRO A 210 -10.27 -7.43 24.86
C PRO A 210 -10.84 -6.40 25.85
N ASP A 211 -10.05 -5.42 26.30
CA ASP A 211 -10.51 -4.37 27.20
C ASP A 211 -11.15 -3.18 26.45
N GLN A 212 -11.05 -3.15 25.11
CA GLN A 212 -11.74 -2.18 24.28
C GLN A 212 -13.13 -2.69 23.87
N PRO A 213 -14.17 -1.85 23.86
CA PRO A 213 -15.48 -2.24 23.34
C PRO A 213 -15.40 -2.46 21.82
N ASP A 214 -16.28 -3.30 21.28
CA ASP A 214 -16.35 -3.56 19.84
C ASP A 214 -16.46 -2.24 19.04
N MET A 215 -15.61 -2.11 18.03
CA MET A 215 -15.47 -0.92 17.19
C MET A 215 -15.13 0.37 17.96
N ASN A 216 -14.41 0.29 19.09
CA ASN A 216 -13.77 1.48 19.67
C ASN A 216 -12.76 2.09 18.69
N LEU A 217 -12.64 3.42 18.68
CA LEU A 217 -11.68 4.15 17.83
C LEU A 217 -11.88 3.88 16.34
N ARG A 218 -13.12 3.56 15.95
CA ARG A 218 -13.56 3.35 14.56
C ARG A 218 -14.87 4.09 14.35
N GLY A 219 -15.05 4.68 13.16
CA GLY A 219 -16.31 5.36 12.85
C GLY A 219 -16.41 5.76 11.40
N ARG A 220 -17.65 6.03 10.98
CA ARG A 220 -17.97 6.49 9.65
C ARG A 220 -18.80 7.75 9.66
N PHE A 221 -18.41 8.73 8.85
CA PHE A 221 -19.05 10.03 8.74
C PHE A 221 -19.36 10.33 7.27
N PHE A 222 -20.39 11.14 7.02
CA PHE A 222 -20.85 11.50 5.68
C PHE A 222 -20.93 13.02 5.55
N THR A 223 -20.26 13.58 4.55
CA THR A 223 -20.24 15.04 4.33
C THR A 223 -21.58 15.58 3.84
N GLY A 224 -21.86 16.84 4.19
CA GLY A 224 -22.94 17.63 3.61
C GLY A 224 -22.54 18.33 2.30
N PRO A 225 -23.38 19.24 1.77
CA PRO A 225 -23.12 19.94 0.51
C PRO A 225 -21.88 20.86 0.50
N ASP A 226 -21.40 21.25 1.68
CA ASP A 226 -20.17 22.03 1.89
C ASP A 226 -18.91 21.15 1.91
N GLY A 227 -19.06 19.82 1.86
CA GLY A 227 -17.98 18.86 1.90
C GLY A 227 -17.28 18.80 3.26
N GLU A 228 -17.81 19.45 4.28
CA GLU A 228 -17.16 19.55 5.59
C GLU A 228 -17.33 18.27 6.41
N TYR A 229 -16.31 17.95 7.19
CA TYR A 229 -16.39 16.94 8.23
C TYR A 229 -15.77 17.45 9.54
N GLU A 230 -16.29 16.94 10.65
CA GLU A 230 -15.84 17.19 12.01
C GLU A 230 -16.10 15.94 12.86
N LEU A 231 -15.11 15.53 13.66
CA LEU A 231 -15.21 14.40 14.57
C LEU A 231 -14.22 14.56 15.74
N TYR A 232 -14.44 13.80 16.81
CA TYR A 232 -13.47 13.64 17.89
C TYR A 232 -12.79 12.27 17.81
N CYS A 233 -11.48 12.25 17.96
CA CYS A 233 -10.64 11.06 17.99
C CYS A 233 -9.55 11.20 19.06
N LEU A 234 -8.63 10.23 19.14
CA LEU A 234 -7.42 10.40 19.94
C LEU A 234 -6.30 10.95 19.07
N LYS A 235 -5.39 11.70 19.69
CA LYS A 235 -4.04 11.89 19.17
C LYS A 235 -3.36 10.50 19.20
N PRO A 236 -2.95 9.94 18.05
CA PRO A 236 -2.37 8.61 18.00
C PRO A 236 -1.01 8.57 18.71
N THR A 237 -0.54 7.36 18.99
CA THR A 237 0.79 7.06 19.53
C THR A 237 1.48 6.05 18.63
N SER A 238 2.81 6.11 18.54
CA SER A 238 3.61 5.08 17.88
C SER A 238 3.34 3.70 18.48
N TYR A 239 3.40 2.66 17.65
CA TYR A 239 3.22 1.29 18.12
C TYR A 239 4.04 0.30 17.28
N PRO A 240 4.45 -0.83 17.87
CA PRO A 240 5.14 -1.88 17.12
C PRO A 240 4.16 -2.67 16.25
N ILE A 241 4.53 -2.99 15.01
CA ILE A 241 3.89 -4.09 14.28
C ILE A 241 4.05 -5.41 15.06
N PRO A 242 3.18 -6.43 14.83
CA PRO A 242 3.39 -7.76 15.39
C PRO A 242 4.80 -8.28 15.10
N ASN A 243 5.58 -8.56 16.16
CA ASN A 243 7.00 -8.91 16.05
C ASN A 243 7.34 -10.28 16.69
N ASP A 244 6.32 -11.04 17.06
CA ASP A 244 6.41 -12.40 17.60
C ASP A 244 6.55 -13.48 16.50
N GLY A 245 6.29 -13.10 15.24
CA GLY A 245 6.28 -13.99 14.09
C GLY A 245 7.51 -13.87 13.16
N PRO A 246 7.48 -14.56 12.01
CA PRO A 246 8.50 -14.50 10.97
C PRO A 246 8.94 -13.08 10.56
N ALA A 247 8.01 -12.12 10.45
CA ALA A 247 8.35 -10.74 10.11
C ALA A 247 9.21 -10.09 11.20
N GLY A 248 8.82 -10.25 12.46
CA GLY A 248 9.61 -9.78 13.61
C GLY A 248 10.99 -10.44 13.68
N LYS A 249 11.07 -11.74 13.40
CA LYS A 249 12.36 -12.45 13.31
C LYS A 249 13.25 -11.85 12.21
N LEU A 250 12.70 -11.59 11.01
CA LEU A 250 13.46 -11.00 9.93
C LEU A 250 13.92 -9.57 10.28
N LEU A 251 13.07 -8.74 10.89
CA LEU A 251 13.49 -7.42 11.36
C LEU A 251 14.66 -7.51 12.35
N GLY A 252 14.59 -8.43 13.31
CA GLY A 252 15.69 -8.64 14.27
C GLY A 252 16.99 -9.09 13.59
N LEU A 253 16.93 -9.95 12.57
CA LEU A 253 18.11 -10.34 11.79
C LEU A 253 18.69 -9.19 10.95
N LEU A 254 17.87 -8.22 10.58
CA LEU A 254 18.26 -7.02 9.84
C LEU A 254 18.65 -5.84 10.75
N ASP A 255 18.65 -6.03 12.08
CA ASP A 255 18.88 -4.98 13.08
C ASP A 255 17.90 -3.79 12.93
N ARG A 256 16.62 -4.10 12.71
CA ARG A 256 15.54 -3.11 12.52
C ARG A 256 14.50 -3.18 13.63
N HIS A 257 13.93 -2.03 13.98
CA HIS A 257 12.82 -1.96 14.94
C HIS A 257 11.45 -2.21 14.28
N PRO A 258 10.44 -2.66 15.05
CA PRO A 258 9.08 -2.89 14.56
C PRO A 258 8.17 -1.65 14.64
N MET A 259 8.68 -0.52 15.13
CA MET A 259 7.84 0.65 15.39
C MET A 259 7.31 1.31 14.11
N ARG A 260 6.03 1.68 14.16
CA ARG A 260 5.39 2.61 13.23
C ARG A 260 5.12 3.93 13.94
N PRO A 261 5.27 5.08 13.26
CA PRO A 261 4.93 6.38 13.83
C PRO A 261 3.44 6.49 14.16
N ALA A 262 3.08 7.36 15.09
CA ALA A 262 1.69 7.69 15.39
C ALA A 262 0.91 8.11 14.13
N HIS A 263 -0.16 7.39 13.81
CA HIS A 263 -0.97 7.65 12.63
C HIS A 263 -2.46 7.35 12.81
N ILE A 264 -3.26 7.91 11.91
CA ILE A 264 -4.69 7.64 11.76
C ILE A 264 -4.94 7.14 10.34
N HIS A 265 -5.71 6.08 10.18
CA HIS A 265 -6.09 5.55 8.88
C HIS A 265 -7.43 6.08 8.39
N PHE A 266 -7.55 6.14 7.06
CA PHE A 266 -8.77 6.53 6.37
C PHE A 266 -9.03 5.67 5.15
N ILE A 267 -10.30 5.33 4.94
CA ILE A 267 -10.86 5.10 3.61
C ILE A 267 -11.84 6.24 3.35
N VAL A 268 -11.61 6.99 2.26
CA VAL A 268 -12.52 8.04 1.82
C VAL A 268 -13.13 7.63 0.48
N SER A 269 -14.46 7.59 0.40
CA SER A 269 -15.13 7.08 -0.79
C SER A 269 -16.45 7.79 -1.07
N VAL A 270 -16.79 7.87 -2.36
CA VAL A 270 -18.03 8.47 -2.87
C VAL A 270 -18.22 8.04 -4.32
N GLU A 271 -19.48 7.88 -4.74
CA GLU A 271 -19.80 7.49 -6.12
C GLU A 271 -19.19 8.47 -7.13
N GLY A 272 -18.60 7.94 -8.21
CA GLY A 272 -17.94 8.73 -9.26
C GLY A 272 -16.45 9.01 -9.03
N TYR A 273 -15.92 8.70 -7.83
CA TYR A 273 -14.53 8.94 -7.47
C TYR A 273 -13.79 7.64 -7.14
N LYS A 274 -12.48 7.64 -7.34
CA LYS A 274 -11.62 6.56 -6.85
C LYS A 274 -11.59 6.58 -5.32
N PRO A 275 -11.84 5.44 -4.64
CA PRO A 275 -11.61 5.32 -3.22
C PRO A 275 -10.18 5.68 -2.86
N LEU A 276 -10.02 6.49 -1.82
CA LEU A 276 -8.73 6.86 -1.24
C LEU A 276 -8.51 6.02 0.01
N THR A 277 -7.55 5.11 -0.03
CA THR A 277 -6.99 4.51 1.19
C THR A 277 -5.74 5.30 1.55
N THR A 278 -5.68 5.86 2.75
CA THR A 278 -4.56 6.70 3.18
C THR A 278 -4.38 6.69 4.70
N GLN A 279 -3.31 7.33 5.14
CA GLN A 279 -2.96 7.54 6.53
C GLN A 279 -2.48 8.98 6.70
N ILE A 280 -2.59 9.53 7.91
CA ILE A 280 -1.89 10.77 8.28
C ILE A 280 -1.02 10.51 9.51
N PHE A 281 0.13 11.16 9.59
CA PHE A 281 1.17 10.90 10.58
C PHE A 281 1.46 12.14 11.41
N ASP A 282 1.63 11.98 12.73
CA ASP A 282 2.04 13.11 13.59
C ASP A 282 3.49 13.50 13.30
N ARG A 283 3.71 14.75 12.89
CA ARG A 283 5.05 15.33 12.63
C ARG A 283 6.01 15.17 13.80
N LYS A 284 5.49 15.15 15.03
CA LYS A 284 6.30 15.12 16.26
C LYS A 284 6.66 13.70 16.71
N ASP A 285 6.22 12.68 16.00
CA ASP A 285 6.52 11.30 16.36
C ASP A 285 8.00 10.96 16.12
N GLU A 286 8.61 10.21 17.05
CA GLU A 286 10.03 9.85 16.97
C GLU A 286 10.34 8.86 15.82
N HIS A 287 9.33 8.19 15.29
CA HIS A 287 9.45 7.21 14.22
C HIS A 287 9.06 7.74 12.84
N ILE A 288 8.85 9.07 12.69
CA ILE A 288 8.38 9.66 11.45
C ILE A 288 9.35 9.41 10.28
N ASP A 289 10.65 9.41 10.54
CA ASP A 289 11.71 9.21 9.54
C ASP A 289 12.17 7.75 9.40
N ASN A 290 11.58 6.82 10.18
CA ASN A 290 12.04 5.42 10.21
C ASN A 290 10.90 4.38 10.33
N ASP A 291 9.72 4.67 9.80
CA ASP A 291 8.59 3.72 9.78
C ASP A 291 9.00 2.32 9.29
N SER A 292 8.75 1.31 10.13
CA SER A 292 9.10 -0.09 9.86
C SER A 292 8.51 -0.66 8.55
N VAL A 293 7.47 -0.04 8.00
CA VAL A 293 6.81 -0.44 6.75
C VAL A 293 6.83 0.64 5.64
N PHE A 294 7.59 1.72 5.83
CA PHE A 294 7.82 2.74 4.80
C PHE A 294 6.54 3.41 4.25
N ALA A 295 5.51 3.62 5.08
CA ALA A 295 4.24 4.20 4.63
C ALA A 295 4.19 5.74 4.70
N VAL A 296 5.16 6.37 5.37
CA VAL A 296 5.20 7.82 5.55
C VAL A 296 5.52 8.52 4.23
N LYS A 297 4.71 9.53 3.90
CA LYS A 297 4.92 10.45 2.78
C LYS A 297 4.81 11.87 3.32
N ASP A 298 5.66 12.80 2.85
CA ASP A 298 5.73 14.18 3.35
C ASP A 298 4.37 14.89 3.34
N SER A 299 3.56 14.66 2.31
CA SER A 299 2.21 15.24 2.17
C SER A 299 1.17 14.71 3.15
N LEU A 300 1.47 13.60 3.84
CA LEU A 300 0.62 12.95 4.83
C LEU A 300 1.03 13.27 6.27
N ILE A 301 2.10 14.07 6.46
CA ILE A 301 2.57 14.50 7.78
C ILE A 301 1.78 15.73 8.24
N VAL A 302 1.13 15.63 9.40
CA VAL A 302 0.23 16.63 9.97
C VAL A 302 0.71 17.12 11.34
N ASP A 303 0.19 18.27 11.77
CA ASP A 303 0.46 18.85 13.07
C ASP A 303 -0.78 18.78 13.97
N PHE A 304 -0.66 18.14 15.12
CA PHE A 304 -1.65 18.24 16.21
C PHE A 304 -1.37 19.51 17.00
N LEU A 305 -2.15 20.56 16.74
CA LEU A 305 -1.98 21.87 17.36
C LEU A 305 -2.75 21.95 18.69
N PRO A 306 -2.28 22.68 19.72
CA PRO A 306 -3.07 22.89 20.93
C PRO A 306 -4.42 23.54 20.63
N LYS A 307 -5.49 23.04 21.26
CA LYS A 307 -6.85 23.59 21.16
C LYS A 307 -7.27 24.15 22.52
N GLU A 308 -7.64 25.44 22.54
CA GLU A 308 -8.18 26.10 23.73
C GLU A 308 -9.70 26.24 23.62
N GLY A 309 -10.40 26.18 24.76
CA GLY A 309 -11.84 26.43 24.82
C GLY A 309 -12.75 25.24 24.47
N ASP A 310 -12.18 24.09 24.12
CA ASP A 310 -12.91 22.84 23.90
C ASP A 310 -12.65 21.86 25.05
N SER A 311 -13.68 21.51 25.81
CA SER A 311 -13.56 20.59 26.94
C SER A 311 -13.39 19.13 26.53
N LYS A 312 -13.62 18.79 25.26
CA LYS A 312 -13.54 17.42 24.72
C LYS A 312 -12.21 17.12 24.05
N ALA A 313 -11.46 18.14 23.62
CA ALA A 313 -10.21 17.96 22.89
C ALA A 313 -9.14 18.96 23.33
N LYS A 314 -7.92 18.45 23.54
CA LYS A 314 -6.73 19.29 23.78
C LYS A 314 -6.02 19.66 22.50
N PHE A 315 -6.31 18.94 21.42
CA PHE A 315 -5.65 19.11 20.13
C PHE A 315 -6.66 19.43 19.03
N ASP A 316 -6.24 20.26 18.10
CA ASP A 316 -6.92 20.60 16.87
C ASP A 316 -6.13 19.96 15.72
N LEU A 317 -6.84 19.25 14.85
CA LEU A 317 -6.27 18.59 13.68
C LEU A 317 -7.11 18.97 12.46
N ARG A 318 -6.56 19.84 11.61
CA ARG A 318 -7.18 20.19 10.34
C ARG A 318 -6.55 19.40 9.19
N TYR A 319 -7.37 18.73 8.39
CA TYR A 319 -6.90 18.02 7.20
C TYR A 319 -7.96 17.96 6.08
N ASP A 320 -7.59 18.38 4.88
CA ASP A 320 -8.49 18.31 3.71
C ASP A 320 -8.13 17.11 2.84
N PHE A 321 -9.13 16.33 2.42
CA PHE A 321 -8.97 15.23 1.46
C PHE A 321 -9.30 15.72 0.06
N LYS A 322 -8.47 15.38 -0.93
CA LYS A 322 -8.70 15.65 -2.35
C LYS A 322 -8.86 14.32 -3.10
N LEU A 323 -10.05 14.07 -3.63
CA LEU A 323 -10.38 12.85 -4.37
C LEU A 323 -10.31 13.07 -5.88
N ILE A 324 -9.92 12.05 -6.62
CA ILE A 324 -9.89 12.06 -8.09
C ILE A 324 -11.07 11.29 -8.68
N GLY A 325 -11.79 11.90 -9.61
CA GLY A 325 -12.88 11.26 -10.36
C GLY A 325 -12.38 10.09 -11.21
N TYR A 326 -13.22 9.06 -11.44
CA TYR A 326 -12.83 7.92 -12.29
C TYR A 326 -12.47 8.34 -13.73
N GLU A 327 -13.21 9.30 -14.30
CA GLU A 327 -12.94 9.78 -15.66
C GLU A 327 -11.57 10.46 -15.77
N ALA A 328 -11.26 11.31 -14.79
CA ALA A 328 -9.98 12.00 -14.68
C ALA A 328 -8.83 11.01 -14.56
N ALA A 329 -8.98 10.03 -13.68
CA ALA A 329 -7.96 9.03 -13.43
C ALA A 329 -7.73 8.09 -14.62
N ARG A 330 -8.75 7.84 -15.45
CA ARG A 330 -8.59 7.12 -16.72
C ARG A 330 -7.83 7.92 -17.76
N LYS A 331 -8.06 9.24 -17.84
CA LYS A 331 -7.28 10.14 -18.73
C LYS A 331 -5.82 10.27 -18.28
N GLY A 332 -5.56 10.20 -16.97
CA GLY A 332 -4.22 10.24 -16.39
C GLY A 332 -3.42 8.93 -16.48
N GLY A 333 -3.99 7.85 -17.02
CA GLY A 333 -3.30 6.57 -17.22
C GLY A 333 -3.35 5.59 -16.05
N VAL A 334 -4.15 5.86 -15.01
CA VAL A 334 -4.28 4.94 -13.85
C VAL A 334 -5.26 3.81 -14.19
N GLU A 335 -4.78 2.81 -14.92
CA GLU A 335 -5.46 1.53 -15.12
C GLU A 335 -5.24 0.60 -13.92
N GLY A 336 -6.30 -0.04 -13.40
CA GLY A 336 -6.18 -1.13 -12.39
C GLY A 336 -6.80 -0.86 -11.02
N ALA A 337 -7.29 0.35 -10.72
CA ALA A 337 -8.04 0.61 -9.50
C ALA A 337 -9.48 0.06 -9.64
N THR A 338 -9.84 -0.95 -8.85
CA THR A 338 -11.19 -1.53 -8.80
C THR A 338 -12.22 -0.45 -8.40
N PRO A 339 -13.43 -0.41 -8.98
CA PRO A 339 -14.43 0.62 -8.68
C PRO A 339 -14.99 0.62 -7.25
N VAL A 340 -14.55 -0.33 -6.42
CA VAL A 340 -15.16 -0.66 -5.14
C VAL A 340 -14.03 -0.59 -4.11
N ALA A 341 -14.23 0.22 -3.07
CA ALA A 341 -13.40 0.13 -1.87
C ALA A 341 -13.51 -1.30 -1.30
N PRO A 342 -12.44 -1.85 -0.70
CA PRO A 342 -12.43 -3.23 -0.19
C PRO A 342 -13.59 -3.57 0.76
#